data_AF-A0A9E5SHF4-F1
#
_entry.id   AF-A0A9E5SHF4-F1
#
_cell.length_a   1.000
_cell.length_b   1.000
_cell.length_c   1.000
_cell.angle_alpha   90.00
_cell.angle_beta   90.00
_cell.angle_gamma   90.00
#
_symmetry.space_group_name_H-M   'P 1'
#
loop_
_entity.id
_entity.type
_entity.pdbx_description
1 polymer ?
#
loop_
_entity_poly.entity_id
_entity_poly.type
_entity_poly.pdbx_seq_one_letter_code
_entity_poly.pdbx_strand_id
1 'polypeptide(L)'
;MHNQIKKSIVSYFSVIMLVVILLTAAGCGGNGQESKHTTTQSVTDSTLTTTQVDVNDTKSVDGAVISETSESNVSAETSVAEGVADEAGQTDINGMKLPTVEDQELLNESGITINVLGIQNNPTLGGCLILSIENQSVWNIRVSCASLVVNNLLLDESTCFIYQSVARGEKLESLLYLDTKAITSAGISNIGELGIVFLIKDSESYNILLKSDVIPLQTSDFEKMDEDLDLIKDAVTVFDQEGVRVSFCGTSSDEENKIIHLLIENNSAIETETVFDSYRINDKVLEDQDFHHTLPGTRFMVEVVLSDVDLEEIGVSSDIITFGFDVDILKNYTMDLLVENAKVDFPVA
;
A
#
# COMPACT_ATOMS: atom_id res chain seq x y z
N MET A 1 28.91 16.96 -6.58
CA MET A 1 28.05 16.58 -7.73
C MET A 1 27.04 15.48 -7.37
N HIS A 2 26.80 15.24 -6.07
CA HIS A 2 25.86 14.25 -5.54
C HIS A 2 24.52 14.86 -5.07
N ASN A 3 24.36 16.19 -5.17
CA ASN A 3 23.20 16.94 -4.66
C ASN A 3 22.18 17.37 -5.74
N GLN A 4 22.27 16.82 -6.95
CA GLN A 4 21.35 17.13 -8.07
C GLN A 4 20.45 15.94 -8.46
N ILE A 5 20.58 14.79 -7.79
CA ILE A 5 19.81 13.58 -8.12
C ILE A 5 18.52 13.46 -7.27
N LYS A 6 18.48 14.03 -6.06
CA LYS A 6 17.27 13.97 -5.20
C LYS A 6 16.11 14.87 -5.66
N LYS A 7 16.36 15.97 -6.38
CA LYS A 7 15.30 16.86 -6.88
C LYS A 7 14.49 16.33 -8.07
N SER A 8 14.89 15.20 -8.67
CA SER A 8 14.22 14.67 -9.87
C SER A 8 13.24 13.51 -9.59
N ILE A 9 13.16 13.00 -8.36
CA ILE A 9 12.29 11.85 -8.04
C ILE A 9 10.92 12.29 -7.50
N VAL A 10 10.86 13.45 -6.82
CA VAL A 10 9.62 14.01 -6.24
C VAL A 10 8.67 14.61 -7.30
N SER A 11 9.12 14.81 -8.55
CA SER A 11 8.30 15.42 -9.60
C SER A 11 7.50 14.44 -10.49
N TYR A 12 7.67 13.12 -10.34
CA TYR A 12 7.07 12.16 -11.28
C TYR A 12 5.72 11.57 -10.87
N PHE A 13 5.28 11.74 -9.61
CA PHE A 13 3.95 11.27 -9.19
C PHE A 13 2.83 12.32 -9.27
N SER A 14 3.17 13.60 -9.49
CA SER A 14 2.19 14.70 -9.62
C SER A 14 1.56 14.84 -11.02
N VAL A 15 1.99 14.06 -12.02
CA VAL A 15 1.57 14.25 -13.44
C VAL A 15 0.49 13.26 -13.92
N ILE A 16 0.03 12.30 -13.11
CA ILE A 16 -0.91 11.24 -13.59
C ILE A 16 -2.40 11.55 -13.39
N MET A 17 -2.80 12.65 -12.73
CA MET A 17 -4.24 12.94 -12.55
C MET A 17 -4.61 14.39 -12.86
N LEU A 18 -4.48 14.79 -14.13
CA LEU A 18 -5.16 15.97 -14.65
C LEU A 18 -5.52 15.87 -16.15
N VAL A 19 -6.24 14.83 -16.57
CA VAL A 19 -6.95 14.86 -17.87
C VAL A 19 -8.26 14.07 -17.79
N VAL A 20 -9.30 14.57 -17.11
CA VAL A 20 -10.69 14.38 -17.56
C VAL A 20 -11.59 15.50 -16.98
N ILE A 21 -11.56 16.72 -17.53
CA ILE A 21 -12.78 17.56 -17.62
C ILE A 21 -12.66 18.47 -18.85
N LEU A 22 -13.49 18.20 -19.86
CA LEU A 22 -14.26 19.15 -20.69
C LEU A 22 -14.47 18.57 -22.09
N LEU A 23 -15.69 18.11 -22.37
CA LEU A 23 -16.43 18.42 -23.61
C LEU A 23 -17.85 17.84 -23.50
N THR A 24 -18.73 18.58 -22.80
CA THR A 24 -20.17 18.52 -23.05
C THR A 24 -20.64 19.92 -23.41
N ALA A 25 -20.90 20.16 -24.70
CA ALA A 25 -21.98 20.99 -25.24
C ALA A 25 -21.69 21.45 -26.69
N ALA A 26 -22.18 20.68 -27.66
CA ALA A 26 -22.84 21.17 -28.88
C ALA A 26 -23.61 19.94 -29.39
N GLY A 27 -24.94 19.88 -29.32
CA GLY A 27 -25.85 20.80 -29.99
C GLY A 27 -26.54 20.00 -31.11
N CYS A 28 -27.84 19.77 -30.93
CA CYS A 28 -28.70 18.90 -31.73
C CYS A 28 -28.81 19.27 -33.22
N GLY A 29 -29.11 18.25 -34.04
CA GLY A 29 -29.76 18.35 -35.36
C GLY A 29 -28.98 17.55 -36.41
N GLY A 30 -29.52 16.61 -37.18
CA GLY A 30 -30.85 16.05 -37.35
C GLY A 30 -30.80 15.08 -38.56
N ASN A 31 -31.60 14.01 -38.50
CA ASN A 31 -32.07 13.11 -39.58
C ASN A 31 -31.20 12.77 -40.81
N GLY A 32 -31.10 11.44 -41.06
CA GLY A 32 -31.44 10.91 -42.40
C GLY A 32 -30.53 9.83 -43.01
N GLN A 33 -31.07 8.60 -43.00
CA GLN A 33 -30.98 7.53 -44.02
C GLN A 33 -29.75 6.60 -44.15
N GLU A 34 -30.14 5.33 -44.33
CA GLU A 34 -29.45 4.11 -44.76
C GLU A 34 -28.32 4.26 -45.80
N SER A 35 -27.28 3.41 -45.67
CA SER A 35 -26.93 2.47 -46.75
C SER A 35 -25.95 1.37 -46.27
N LYS A 36 -26.24 0.12 -46.67
CA LYS A 36 -25.32 -1.02 -46.72
C LYS A 36 -24.24 -0.79 -47.81
N HIS A 37 -23.01 -1.29 -47.64
CA HIS A 37 -22.34 -2.27 -48.53
C HIS A 37 -20.88 -2.59 -48.10
N THR A 38 -20.61 -3.88 -47.86
CA THR A 38 -19.52 -4.78 -48.31
C THR A 38 -18.06 -4.32 -48.54
N THR A 39 -17.15 -5.03 -47.85
CA THR A 39 -15.83 -5.63 -48.19
C THR A 39 -14.95 -5.06 -49.31
N THR A 40 -13.64 -4.91 -49.05
CA THR A 40 -12.51 -5.47 -49.85
C THR A 40 -11.19 -5.45 -49.06
N GLN A 41 -10.48 -6.60 -49.11
CA GLN A 41 -9.12 -6.86 -48.63
C GLN A 41 -8.05 -6.18 -49.49
N SER A 42 -6.87 -5.92 -48.91
CA SER A 42 -5.62 -6.08 -49.67
C SER A 42 -4.48 -6.56 -48.77
N VAL A 43 -4.00 -7.75 -49.10
CA VAL A 43 -2.75 -8.38 -48.67
C VAL A 43 -1.62 -7.87 -49.55
N THR A 44 -0.42 -7.65 -49.00
CA THR A 44 0.83 -7.93 -49.70
C THR A 44 1.93 -8.32 -48.71
N ASP A 45 2.36 -9.58 -48.83
CA ASP A 45 3.58 -10.18 -48.30
C ASP A 45 4.84 -9.49 -48.83
N SER A 46 5.93 -9.56 -48.06
CA SER A 46 7.29 -9.76 -48.60
C SER A 46 8.18 -10.45 -47.57
N THR A 47 8.73 -11.58 -48.00
CA THR A 47 9.49 -12.57 -47.23
C THR A 47 11.01 -12.37 -47.38
N LEU A 48 11.74 -12.68 -46.29
CA LEU A 48 13.06 -13.34 -46.18
C LEU A 48 14.29 -12.80 -46.92
N THR A 49 15.38 -12.58 -46.17
CA THR A 49 16.60 -13.42 -46.32
C THR A 49 17.60 -13.24 -45.17
N THR A 50 18.04 -14.38 -44.63
CA THR A 50 19.11 -14.55 -43.63
C THR A 50 20.45 -14.75 -44.32
N THR A 51 21.56 -14.23 -43.75
CA THR A 51 22.90 -14.79 -43.98
C THR A 51 23.75 -14.60 -42.73
N GLN A 52 24.23 -15.71 -42.16
CA GLN A 52 25.31 -15.80 -41.17
C GLN A 52 26.65 -16.02 -41.88
N VAL A 53 27.74 -15.43 -41.36
CA VAL A 53 29.12 -15.93 -41.49
C VAL A 53 29.92 -15.60 -40.21
N ASP A 54 30.64 -16.62 -39.73
CA ASP A 54 31.48 -16.70 -38.53
C ASP A 54 32.89 -16.06 -38.61
N VAL A 55 33.31 -15.47 -37.47
CA VAL A 55 34.58 -15.65 -36.67
C VAL A 55 35.98 -15.56 -37.34
N ASN A 56 36.82 -14.54 -37.02
CA ASN A 56 37.82 -14.53 -35.92
C ASN A 56 38.86 -13.36 -35.97
N ASP A 57 39.40 -13.04 -34.78
CA ASP A 57 40.71 -12.43 -34.42
C ASP A 57 40.97 -10.90 -34.25
N THR A 58 40.98 -10.52 -32.95
CA THR A 58 41.91 -9.68 -32.16
C THR A 58 42.38 -8.29 -32.62
N LYS A 59 41.95 -7.24 -31.89
CA LYS A 59 42.81 -6.40 -31.00
C LYS A 59 42.01 -5.31 -30.25
N SER A 60 42.32 -5.21 -28.95
CA SER A 60 41.94 -4.21 -27.95
C SER A 60 41.98 -2.75 -28.44
N VAL A 61 40.94 -1.96 -28.13
CA VAL A 61 41.03 -0.65 -27.44
C VAL A 61 39.74 -0.39 -26.64
N ASP A 62 39.98 0.03 -25.41
CA ASP A 62 39.15 0.57 -24.34
C ASP A 62 38.01 1.55 -24.73
N GLY A 63 36.91 1.54 -23.98
CA GLY A 63 35.82 2.52 -24.12
C GLY A 63 34.43 1.94 -23.83
N ALA A 64 34.12 1.73 -22.55
CA ALA A 64 32.81 1.29 -22.08
C ALA A 64 31.70 2.29 -22.47
N VAL A 65 30.88 1.90 -23.44
CA VAL A 65 29.49 2.36 -23.59
C VAL A 65 28.65 1.22 -23.06
N ILE A 66 27.99 1.40 -21.92
CA ILE A 66 26.98 0.47 -21.43
C ILE A 66 25.63 1.16 -21.64
N SER A 67 24.90 0.65 -22.62
CA SER A 67 23.47 0.81 -22.76
C SER A 67 22.80 -0.24 -21.88
N GLU A 68 21.71 0.21 -21.23
CA GLU A 68 20.54 -0.53 -20.74
C GLU A 68 20.73 -1.86 -19.99
N THR A 69 20.27 -1.87 -18.74
CA THR A 69 19.72 -3.08 -18.11
C THR A 69 18.55 -2.73 -17.21
N SER A 70 17.36 -2.96 -17.76
CA SER A 70 16.27 -3.76 -17.17
C SER A 70 15.95 -3.57 -15.69
N GLU A 71 14.80 -2.94 -15.45
CA GLU A 71 14.04 -3.05 -14.20
C GLU A 71 13.84 -4.52 -13.83
N SER A 72 14.25 -4.85 -12.61
CA SER A 72 14.14 -6.16 -12.00
C SER A 72 12.68 -6.51 -11.76
N ASN A 73 12.12 -7.32 -12.65
CA ASN A 73 10.83 -7.95 -12.49
C ASN A 73 10.97 -9.10 -11.48
N VAL A 74 10.73 -8.83 -10.20
CA VAL A 74 10.61 -9.89 -9.17
C VAL A 74 9.18 -10.42 -9.22
N SER A 75 8.93 -11.32 -10.17
CA SER A 75 7.78 -12.22 -10.10
C SER A 75 8.13 -13.30 -9.08
N ALA A 76 7.70 -13.12 -7.84
CA ALA A 76 7.67 -14.22 -6.88
C ALA A 76 6.55 -15.19 -7.32
N GLU A 77 6.91 -16.19 -8.12
CA GLU A 77 6.09 -17.40 -8.23
C GLU A 77 6.13 -18.09 -6.86
N THR A 78 5.18 -17.73 -6.00
CA THR A 78 5.00 -18.39 -4.71
C THR A 78 4.32 -19.73 -4.97
N SER A 79 5.14 -20.78 -5.13
CA SER A 79 4.61 -22.14 -5.10
C SER A 79 4.11 -22.45 -3.69
N VAL A 80 2.86 -22.89 -3.60
CA VAL A 80 2.31 -23.44 -2.37
C VAL A 80 3.00 -24.79 -2.16
N ALA A 81 3.98 -24.85 -1.27
CA ALA A 81 4.47 -26.12 -0.77
C ALA A 81 3.34 -26.77 0.03
N GLU A 82 3.01 -28.03 -0.27
CA GLU A 82 2.06 -28.84 0.53
C GLU A 82 2.52 -28.84 1.99
N GLY A 83 1.85 -28.03 2.81
CA GLY A 83 2.06 -27.88 4.24
C GLY A 83 0.70 -27.98 4.92
N VAL A 84 0.61 -28.91 5.87
CA VAL A 84 -0.61 -29.38 6.54
C VAL A 84 -1.40 -28.22 7.16
N ALA A 85 -2.63 -28.01 6.68
CA ALA A 85 -3.66 -27.29 7.42
C ALA A 85 -3.96 -28.04 8.73
N ASP A 86 -4.27 -27.28 9.78
CA ASP A 86 -4.50 -27.70 11.18
C ASP A 86 -3.25 -28.00 12.03
N GLU A 87 -2.59 -26.96 12.54
CA GLU A 87 -2.19 -26.93 13.96
C GLU A 87 -2.28 -25.49 14.50
N ALA A 88 -3.17 -25.27 15.48
CA ALA A 88 -3.23 -24.02 16.22
C ALA A 88 -1.93 -23.79 17.01
N GLY A 89 -1.36 -22.58 16.89
CA GLY A 89 -0.15 -22.21 17.63
C GLY A 89 1.17 -22.50 16.92
N GLN A 90 1.17 -22.55 15.59
CA GLN A 90 2.43 -22.46 14.83
C GLN A 90 3.14 -21.15 15.18
N THR A 91 4.40 -21.24 15.54
CA THR A 91 5.28 -20.07 15.66
C THR A 91 5.85 -19.76 14.29
N ASP A 92 5.75 -18.52 13.88
CA ASP A 92 6.29 -18.07 12.61
C ASP A 92 7.82 -17.88 12.67
N ILE A 93 8.44 -17.48 11.56
CA ILE A 93 9.89 -17.26 11.49
C ILE A 93 10.38 -16.12 12.41
N ASN A 94 9.50 -15.21 12.82
CA ASN A 94 9.80 -14.07 13.69
C ASN A 94 9.49 -14.36 15.17
N GLY A 95 9.02 -15.57 15.50
CA GLY A 95 8.70 -15.97 16.88
C GLY A 95 7.28 -15.63 17.32
N MET A 96 6.44 -15.09 16.43
CA MET A 96 5.04 -14.79 16.71
C MET A 96 4.22 -16.09 16.64
N LYS A 97 3.37 -16.31 17.65
CA LYS A 97 2.40 -17.40 17.62
C LYS A 97 1.24 -17.01 16.70
N LEU A 98 1.01 -17.77 15.65
CA LEU A 98 -0.10 -17.57 14.73
C LEU A 98 -1.39 -18.15 15.34
N PRO A 99 -2.53 -17.43 15.23
CA PRO A 99 -3.84 -17.98 15.57
C PRO A 99 -4.27 -19.02 14.51
N THR A 100 -5.50 -19.52 14.57
CA THR A 100 -6.14 -20.21 13.45
C THR A 100 -7.25 -19.37 12.84
N VAL A 101 -7.59 -19.70 11.59
CA VAL A 101 -8.72 -19.15 10.85
C VAL A 101 -9.47 -20.31 10.22
N GLU A 102 -10.79 -20.31 10.33
CA GLU A 102 -11.66 -21.31 9.69
C GLU A 102 -11.89 -20.97 8.22
N ASP A 103 -12.11 -22.00 7.40
CA ASP A 103 -12.47 -21.86 5.99
C ASP A 103 -13.75 -21.03 5.84
N GLN A 104 -13.66 -19.93 5.08
CA GLN A 104 -14.79 -19.06 4.79
C GLN A 104 -14.60 -18.23 3.52
N GLU A 105 -15.73 -17.85 2.92
CA GLU A 105 -15.76 -16.92 1.80
C GLU A 105 -15.47 -15.49 2.28
N LEU A 106 -14.46 -14.85 1.68
CA LEU A 106 -14.10 -13.46 1.94
C LEU A 106 -14.74 -12.52 0.91
N LEU A 107 -14.79 -12.94 -0.36
CA LEU A 107 -15.30 -12.14 -1.47
C LEU A 107 -15.99 -13.05 -2.49
N ASN A 108 -17.15 -12.62 -2.98
CA ASN A 108 -17.84 -13.23 -4.10
C ASN A 108 -18.58 -12.17 -4.91
N GLU A 109 -17.87 -11.56 -5.84
CA GLU A 109 -18.35 -10.42 -6.59
C GLU A 109 -17.82 -10.45 -8.03
N SER A 110 -18.65 -10.03 -8.99
CA SER A 110 -18.24 -9.86 -10.39
C SER A 110 -17.61 -11.12 -11.04
N GLY A 111 -18.02 -12.30 -10.57
CA GLY A 111 -17.48 -13.58 -11.04
C GLY A 111 -16.12 -13.93 -10.45
N ILE A 112 -15.71 -13.30 -9.34
CA ILE A 112 -14.46 -13.56 -8.64
C ILE A 112 -14.80 -14.01 -7.23
N THR A 113 -14.30 -15.18 -6.84
CA THR A 113 -14.47 -15.72 -5.50
C THR A 113 -13.11 -15.84 -4.82
N ILE A 114 -13.00 -15.32 -3.59
CA ILE A 114 -11.83 -15.48 -2.73
C ILE A 114 -12.31 -16.10 -1.43
N ASN A 115 -11.74 -17.25 -1.08
CA ASN A 115 -11.93 -17.89 0.22
C ASN A 115 -10.62 -17.87 0.98
N VAL A 116 -10.68 -17.73 2.30
CA VAL A 116 -9.54 -18.09 3.18
C VAL A 116 -9.69 -19.55 3.57
N LEU A 117 -8.61 -20.30 3.52
CA LEU A 117 -8.56 -21.71 3.89
C LEU A 117 -7.89 -21.94 5.24
N GLY A 118 -7.18 -20.93 5.74
CA GLY A 118 -6.48 -20.96 7.03
C GLY A 118 -5.31 -19.99 7.07
N ILE A 119 -4.46 -20.18 8.08
CA ILE A 119 -3.21 -19.44 8.29
C ILE A 119 -2.09 -20.44 8.56
N GLN A 120 -0.89 -20.16 8.04
CA GLN A 120 0.27 -21.03 8.19
C GLN A 120 1.56 -20.22 8.39
N ASN A 121 2.58 -20.86 8.94
CA ASN A 121 3.94 -20.37 8.82
C ASN A 121 4.55 -20.81 7.48
N ASN A 122 4.87 -19.86 6.62
CA ASN A 122 5.71 -20.09 5.45
C ASN A 122 7.20 -19.98 5.88
N PRO A 123 8.06 -20.99 5.64
CA PRO A 123 9.45 -20.98 6.09
C PRO A 123 10.31 -19.82 5.60
N THR A 124 9.89 -19.15 4.52
CA THR A 124 10.62 -18.04 3.90
C THR A 124 9.98 -16.70 4.21
N LEU A 125 8.64 -16.64 4.19
CA LEU A 125 7.90 -15.40 4.37
C LEU A 125 7.53 -15.16 5.83
N GLY A 126 7.17 -16.19 6.60
CA GLY A 126 6.57 -16.06 7.92
C GLY A 126 5.07 -16.31 7.89
N GLY A 127 4.31 -15.64 8.75
CA GLY A 127 2.85 -15.78 8.80
C GLY A 127 2.17 -15.47 7.46
N CYS A 128 1.31 -16.38 6.98
CA CYS A 128 0.57 -16.20 5.73
C CYS A 128 -0.86 -16.71 5.86
N LEU A 129 -1.84 -15.96 5.34
CA LEU A 129 -3.17 -16.50 5.06
C LEU A 129 -3.11 -17.35 3.79
N ILE A 130 -3.75 -18.52 3.81
CA ILE A 130 -3.93 -19.38 2.65
C ILE A 130 -5.24 -18.97 1.98
N LEU A 131 -5.18 -18.54 0.73
CA LEU A 131 -6.33 -18.11 -0.04
C LEU A 131 -6.61 -19.05 -1.20
N SER A 132 -7.88 -19.33 -1.47
CA SER A 132 -8.34 -19.92 -2.73
C SER A 132 -8.97 -18.85 -3.59
N ILE A 133 -8.38 -18.57 -4.75
CA ILE A 133 -8.83 -17.53 -5.67
C ILE A 133 -9.37 -18.19 -6.93
N GLU A 134 -10.64 -17.96 -7.23
CA GLU A 134 -11.32 -18.47 -8.42
C GLU A 134 -11.83 -17.30 -9.29
N ASN A 135 -11.44 -17.30 -10.56
CA ASN A 135 -11.79 -16.26 -11.51
C ASN A 135 -12.72 -16.82 -12.59
N GLN A 136 -14.03 -16.63 -12.44
CA GLN A 136 -15.06 -16.90 -13.44
C GLN A 136 -15.50 -15.62 -14.19
N SER A 137 -14.77 -14.52 -14.04
CA SER A 137 -15.05 -13.27 -14.74
C SER A 137 -14.69 -13.36 -16.23
N VAL A 138 -14.88 -12.28 -16.99
CA VAL A 138 -14.47 -12.23 -18.41
C VAL A 138 -13.00 -11.82 -18.60
N TRP A 139 -12.33 -11.37 -17.54
CA TRP A 139 -10.97 -10.82 -17.58
C TRP A 139 -9.94 -11.81 -17.04
N ASN A 140 -8.69 -11.67 -17.47
CA ASN A 140 -7.56 -12.13 -16.68
C ASN A 140 -7.36 -11.13 -15.55
N ILE A 141 -7.27 -11.59 -14.31
CA ILE A 141 -7.26 -10.70 -13.15
C ILE A 141 -5.94 -10.75 -12.40
N ARG A 142 -5.64 -9.66 -11.72
CA ARG A 142 -4.56 -9.52 -10.75
C ARG A 142 -5.14 -9.15 -9.41
N VAL A 143 -4.95 -10.00 -8.42
CA VAL A 143 -5.44 -9.82 -7.05
C VAL A 143 -4.30 -9.32 -6.18
N SER A 144 -4.57 -8.24 -5.45
CA SER A 144 -3.66 -7.63 -4.47
C SER A 144 -4.41 -7.25 -3.20
N CYS A 145 -3.68 -7.13 -2.09
CA CYS A 145 -4.17 -6.53 -0.85
C CYS A 145 -3.84 -5.04 -0.92
N ALA A 146 -4.84 -4.17 -0.92
CA ALA A 146 -4.64 -2.72 -0.85
C ALA A 146 -4.44 -2.23 0.57
N SER A 147 -5.06 -2.89 1.55
CA SER A 147 -4.95 -2.50 2.95
C SER A 147 -5.15 -3.71 3.84
N LEU A 148 -4.32 -3.80 4.88
CA LEU A 148 -4.43 -4.79 5.94
C LEU A 148 -4.62 -4.07 7.28
N VAL A 149 -5.67 -4.43 7.98
CA VAL A 149 -5.97 -3.99 9.34
C VAL A 149 -5.76 -5.18 10.28
N VAL A 150 -5.07 -4.97 11.39
CA VAL A 150 -4.86 -5.98 12.43
C VAL A 150 -5.30 -5.38 13.75
N ASN A 151 -6.30 -5.96 14.41
CA ASN A 151 -6.86 -5.45 15.67
C ASN A 151 -7.19 -3.94 15.62
N ASN A 152 -7.86 -3.52 14.54
CA ASN A 152 -8.19 -2.12 14.22
C ASN A 152 -6.99 -1.20 13.92
N LEU A 153 -5.76 -1.72 13.89
CA LEU A 153 -4.59 -0.98 13.44
C LEU A 153 -4.36 -1.23 11.95
N LEU A 154 -4.55 -0.20 11.12
CA LEU A 154 -4.16 -0.22 9.72
C LEU A 154 -2.63 -0.26 9.66
N LEU A 155 -2.09 -1.25 8.96
CA LEU A 155 -0.68 -1.35 8.69
C LEU A 155 -0.33 -0.70 7.35
N ASP A 156 0.91 -0.23 7.23
CA ASP A 156 1.42 0.36 5.99
C ASP A 156 1.32 -0.63 4.82
N GLU A 157 1.00 -0.15 3.62
CA GLU A 157 0.81 -0.97 2.42
C GLU A 157 2.02 -1.86 2.08
N SER A 158 3.22 -1.50 2.55
CA SER A 158 4.44 -2.30 2.41
C SER A 158 4.52 -3.52 3.33
N THR A 159 3.67 -3.62 4.35
CA THR A 159 3.71 -4.66 5.40
C THR A 159 2.87 -5.90 5.09
N CYS A 160 2.08 -5.87 4.03
CA CYS A 160 1.30 -7.01 3.61
C CYS A 160 1.14 -6.98 2.09
N PHE A 161 1.50 -8.08 1.44
CA PHE A 161 1.28 -8.18 0.01
C PHE A 161 0.85 -9.58 -0.40
N ILE A 162 -0.08 -9.58 -1.34
CA ILE A 162 -0.39 -10.68 -2.24
C ILE A 162 -0.34 -10.09 -3.64
N TYR A 163 0.18 -10.85 -4.59
CA TYR A 163 0.23 -10.41 -5.97
C TYR A 163 0.07 -11.57 -6.93
N GLN A 164 -1.17 -11.99 -7.14
CA GLN A 164 -1.47 -13.14 -7.99
C GLN A 164 -2.15 -12.74 -9.28
N SER A 165 -1.68 -13.31 -10.37
CA SER A 165 -2.42 -13.27 -11.64
C SER A 165 -3.21 -14.57 -11.78
N VAL A 166 -4.51 -14.47 -12.03
CA VAL A 166 -5.41 -15.61 -12.21
C VAL A 166 -6.08 -15.47 -13.58
N ALA A 167 -5.81 -16.39 -14.50
CA ALA A 167 -6.40 -16.30 -15.82
C ALA A 167 -7.92 -16.54 -15.74
N ARG A 168 -8.64 -16.10 -16.77
CA ARG A 168 -10.07 -16.35 -16.88
C ARG A 168 -10.36 -17.86 -16.83
N GLY A 169 -11.32 -18.24 -16.00
CA GLY A 169 -11.80 -19.61 -15.82
C GLY A 169 -10.90 -20.46 -14.93
N GLU A 170 -9.84 -19.88 -14.35
CA GLU A 170 -8.90 -20.60 -13.50
C GLU A 170 -9.18 -20.42 -12.02
N LYS A 171 -8.65 -21.37 -11.24
CA LYS A 171 -8.64 -21.37 -9.79
C LYS A 171 -7.23 -21.72 -9.33
N LEU A 172 -6.74 -21.01 -8.33
CA LEU A 172 -5.45 -21.30 -7.69
C LEU A 172 -5.50 -21.08 -6.19
N GLU A 173 -4.52 -21.63 -5.49
CA GLU A 173 -4.22 -21.28 -4.12
C GLU A 173 -3.08 -20.26 -4.07
N SER A 174 -3.13 -19.36 -3.10
CA SER A 174 -2.14 -18.32 -2.89
C SER A 174 -1.92 -18.03 -1.42
N LEU A 175 -0.85 -17.28 -1.13
CA LEU A 175 -0.51 -16.80 0.19
C LEU A 175 -0.60 -15.27 0.22
N LEU A 176 -1.33 -14.75 1.20
CA LEU A 176 -1.26 -13.35 1.60
C LEU A 176 -0.31 -13.25 2.79
N TYR A 177 0.82 -12.57 2.60
CA TYR A 177 1.86 -12.43 3.60
C TYR A 177 1.48 -11.43 4.68
N LEU A 178 1.70 -11.80 5.93
CA LEU A 178 1.55 -10.92 7.10
C LEU A 178 2.95 -10.61 7.63
N ASP A 179 3.36 -9.33 7.62
CA ASP A 179 4.59 -8.91 8.30
C ASP A 179 4.41 -8.94 9.82
N THR A 180 4.56 -10.13 10.37
CA THR A 180 4.48 -10.40 11.81
C THR A 180 5.51 -9.64 12.62
N LYS A 181 6.64 -9.24 12.01
CA LYS A 181 7.62 -8.38 12.67
C LYS A 181 7.06 -6.98 12.83
N ALA A 182 6.49 -6.40 11.77
CA ALA A 182 5.82 -5.10 11.84
C ALA A 182 4.63 -5.13 12.81
N ILE A 183 3.81 -6.19 12.78
CA ILE A 183 2.69 -6.41 13.71
C ILE A 183 3.18 -6.44 15.17
N THR A 184 4.23 -7.20 15.45
CA THR A 184 4.82 -7.29 16.80
C THR A 184 5.42 -5.95 17.24
N SER A 185 6.11 -5.25 16.34
CA SER A 185 6.69 -3.93 16.60
C SER A 185 5.62 -2.87 16.89
N ALA A 186 4.43 -3.00 16.31
CA ALA A 186 3.27 -2.18 16.65
C ALA A 186 2.62 -2.53 18.00
N GLY A 187 3.17 -3.52 18.73
CA GLY A 187 2.71 -3.93 20.05
C GLY A 187 1.61 -5.01 20.02
N ILE A 188 1.31 -5.58 18.85
CA ILE A 188 0.32 -6.64 18.71
C ILE A 188 1.01 -8.00 18.85
N SER A 189 0.63 -8.75 19.88
CA SER A 189 1.09 -10.12 20.16
C SER A 189 0.02 -11.17 19.84
N ASN A 190 -1.26 -10.81 19.94
CA ASN A 190 -2.42 -11.66 19.67
C ASN A 190 -3.22 -11.05 18.51
N ILE A 191 -3.11 -11.66 17.33
CA ILE A 191 -3.90 -11.27 16.16
C ILE A 191 -5.32 -11.80 16.36
N GLY A 192 -6.24 -10.95 16.82
CA GLY A 192 -7.62 -11.34 17.08
C GLY A 192 -8.53 -11.17 15.88
N GLU A 193 -8.33 -10.08 15.13
CA GLU A 193 -9.10 -9.78 13.92
C GLU A 193 -8.19 -9.21 12.83
N LEU A 194 -8.47 -9.61 11.60
CA LEU A 194 -7.90 -9.04 10.39
C LEU A 194 -8.99 -8.32 9.60
N GLY A 195 -8.67 -7.18 9.00
CA GLY A 195 -9.50 -6.51 8.00
C GLY A 195 -8.74 -6.43 6.68
N ILE A 196 -9.31 -6.94 5.61
CA ILE A 196 -8.61 -7.04 4.31
C ILE A 196 -9.38 -6.25 3.25
N VAL A 197 -8.66 -5.39 2.54
CA VAL A 197 -9.18 -4.71 1.34
C VAL A 197 -8.53 -5.32 0.11
N PHE A 198 -9.31 -6.03 -0.72
CA PHE A 198 -8.81 -6.56 -1.99
C PHE A 198 -8.90 -5.51 -3.09
N LEU A 199 -7.81 -5.37 -3.84
CA LEU A 199 -7.76 -4.62 -5.08
C LEU A 199 -7.52 -5.57 -6.24
N ILE A 200 -8.49 -5.62 -7.14
CA ILE A 200 -8.50 -6.47 -8.30
C ILE A 200 -8.40 -5.61 -9.55
N LYS A 201 -7.38 -5.89 -10.35
CA LYS A 201 -7.10 -5.21 -11.61
C LYS A 201 -7.19 -6.18 -12.78
N ASP A 202 -7.49 -5.65 -13.95
CA ASP A 202 -7.27 -6.34 -15.21
C ASP A 202 -5.76 -6.57 -15.38
N SER A 203 -5.34 -7.82 -15.61
CA SER A 203 -3.92 -8.18 -15.70
C SER A 203 -3.17 -7.59 -16.89
N GLU A 204 -3.89 -7.18 -17.94
CA GLU A 204 -3.31 -6.65 -19.17
C GLU A 204 -3.27 -5.13 -19.14
N SER A 205 -4.40 -4.51 -18.77
CA SER A 205 -4.55 -3.05 -18.80
C SER A 205 -4.27 -2.34 -17.47
N TYR A 206 -4.18 -3.10 -16.36
CA TYR A 206 -4.04 -2.58 -14.99
C TYR A 206 -5.21 -1.72 -14.51
N ASN A 207 -6.31 -1.67 -15.27
CA ASN A 207 -7.52 -0.98 -14.86
C ASN A 207 -8.10 -1.64 -13.60
N ILE A 208 -8.54 -0.82 -12.65
CA ILE A 208 -9.24 -1.30 -11.46
C ILE A 208 -10.58 -1.89 -11.91
N LEU A 209 -10.77 -3.18 -11.64
CA LEU A 209 -12.03 -3.88 -11.88
C LEU A 209 -12.91 -3.86 -10.63
N LEU A 210 -12.29 -4.04 -9.47
CA LEU A 210 -12.95 -4.04 -8.17
C LEU A 210 -11.96 -3.62 -7.08
N LYS A 211 -12.40 -2.77 -6.16
CA LYS A 211 -11.80 -2.57 -4.84
C LYS A 211 -12.89 -2.91 -3.82
N SER A 212 -12.63 -3.87 -2.93
CA SER A 212 -13.62 -4.26 -1.93
C SER A 212 -13.73 -3.21 -0.83
N ASP A 213 -14.80 -3.26 -0.05
CA ASP A 213 -14.79 -2.70 1.30
C ASP A 213 -13.85 -3.52 2.21
N VAL A 214 -13.66 -3.09 3.46
CA VAL A 214 -12.92 -3.88 4.46
C VAL A 214 -13.69 -5.15 4.76
N ILE A 215 -13.08 -6.30 4.48
CA ILE A 215 -13.63 -7.61 4.81
C ILE A 215 -13.07 -8.04 6.17
N PRO A 216 -13.91 -8.13 7.22
CA PRO A 216 -13.46 -8.58 8.54
C PRO A 216 -13.26 -10.10 8.55
N LEU A 217 -12.23 -10.53 9.25
CA LEU A 217 -11.84 -11.92 9.41
C LEU A 217 -11.39 -12.16 10.85
N GLN A 218 -12.24 -12.82 11.63
CA GLN A 218 -11.93 -13.19 13.00
C GLN A 218 -11.01 -14.40 13.05
N THR A 219 -10.08 -14.40 14.00
CA THR A 219 -9.19 -15.53 14.27
C THR A 219 -9.61 -16.25 15.55
N SER A 220 -8.96 -17.38 15.84
CA SER A 220 -9.14 -18.09 17.12
C SER A 220 -8.78 -17.28 18.37
N ASP A 221 -8.01 -16.21 18.22
CA ASP A 221 -7.56 -15.36 19.32
C ASP A 221 -8.38 -14.07 19.46
N PHE A 222 -9.52 -13.93 18.75
CA PHE A 222 -10.41 -12.74 18.80
C PHE A 222 -10.77 -12.29 20.23
N GLU A 223 -11.14 -13.23 21.12
CA GLU A 223 -11.49 -12.93 22.52
C GLU A 223 -10.29 -12.48 23.38
N LYS A 224 -9.07 -12.57 22.85
CA LYS A 224 -7.81 -12.18 23.51
C LYS A 224 -7.06 -11.13 22.68
N MET A 225 -7.77 -10.46 21.78
CA MET A 225 -7.22 -9.42 20.93
C MET A 225 -6.55 -8.33 21.78
N ASP A 226 -5.39 -7.86 21.34
CA ASP A 226 -4.76 -6.71 21.98
C ASP A 226 -5.51 -5.42 21.58
N GLU A 227 -6.24 -4.83 22.51
CA GLU A 227 -6.98 -3.57 22.31
C GLU A 227 -6.16 -2.35 22.77
N ASP A 228 -5.46 -2.52 23.90
CA ASP A 228 -4.62 -1.51 24.56
C ASP A 228 -3.14 -1.78 24.22
N LEU A 229 -2.62 -1.07 23.23
CA LEU A 229 -1.21 -1.20 22.85
C LEU A 229 -0.35 -0.40 23.84
N ASP A 230 0.68 -1.02 24.40
CA ASP A 230 1.62 -0.34 25.31
C ASP A 230 2.24 0.92 24.68
N LEU A 231 2.38 0.93 23.34
CA LEU A 231 2.92 2.03 22.56
C LEU A 231 2.04 3.29 22.59
N ILE A 232 0.76 3.17 22.94
CA ILE A 232 -0.21 4.28 22.92
C ILE A 232 -0.88 4.51 24.27
N LYS A 233 -0.49 3.78 25.31
CA LYS A 233 -1.13 3.82 26.64
C LYS A 233 -1.13 5.23 27.27
N ASP A 234 -0.11 6.01 26.98
CA ASP A 234 0.11 7.37 27.49
C ASP A 234 -0.16 8.43 26.41
N ALA A 235 -0.82 8.04 25.30
CA ALA A 235 -1.05 8.94 24.18
C ALA A 235 -1.91 10.15 24.58
N VAL A 236 -1.49 11.32 24.12
CA VAL A 236 -2.17 12.59 24.39
C VAL A 236 -2.77 13.12 23.11
N THR A 237 -4.08 13.32 23.07
CA THR A 237 -4.76 13.94 21.93
C THR A 237 -4.29 15.37 21.71
N VAL A 238 -3.77 15.65 20.52
CA VAL A 238 -3.28 16.98 20.11
C VAL A 238 -4.15 17.62 19.02
N PHE A 239 -4.95 16.81 18.32
CA PHE A 239 -5.91 17.25 17.30
C PHE A 239 -7.13 16.33 17.29
N ASP A 240 -8.34 16.89 17.17
CA ASP A 240 -9.60 16.13 17.05
C ASP A 240 -10.64 16.97 16.28
N GLN A 241 -10.80 16.70 14.99
CA GLN A 241 -11.77 17.37 14.12
C GLN A 241 -12.30 16.43 13.04
N GLU A 242 -13.56 16.63 12.61
CA GLU A 242 -14.18 15.87 11.51
C GLU A 242 -14.11 14.33 11.65
N GLY A 243 -14.06 13.85 12.90
CA GLY A 243 -13.94 12.42 13.19
C GLY A 243 -12.53 11.86 13.02
N VAL A 244 -11.53 12.68 12.68
CA VAL A 244 -10.12 12.29 12.69
C VAL A 244 -9.46 12.86 13.93
N ARG A 245 -8.80 11.97 14.70
CA ARG A 245 -8.03 12.34 15.88
C ARG A 245 -6.55 12.05 15.65
N VAL A 246 -5.69 12.97 16.04
CA VAL A 246 -4.23 12.74 16.12
C VAL A 246 -3.80 12.85 17.57
N SER A 247 -3.08 11.84 18.04
CA SER A 247 -2.52 11.78 19.38
C SER A 247 -1.00 11.64 19.33
N PHE A 248 -0.30 12.33 20.22
CA PHE A 248 1.13 12.18 20.45
C PHE A 248 1.38 10.99 21.39
N CYS A 249 2.17 10.02 20.96
CA CYS A 249 2.42 8.77 21.67
C CYS A 249 3.79 8.74 22.39
N GLY A 250 4.65 9.74 22.15
CA GLY A 250 5.97 9.83 22.73
C GLY A 250 7.08 9.98 21.69
N THR A 251 8.31 9.87 22.15
CA THR A 251 9.50 9.98 21.29
C THR A 251 10.43 8.80 21.46
N SER A 252 11.11 8.41 20.40
CA SER A 252 12.27 7.53 20.46
C SER A 252 13.44 8.14 19.69
N SER A 253 14.59 7.46 19.71
CA SER A 253 15.77 7.86 18.93
C SER A 253 16.58 6.64 18.55
N ASP A 254 17.19 6.69 17.37
CA ASP A 254 18.28 5.80 16.99
C ASP A 254 19.63 6.56 17.02
N GLU A 255 20.68 6.05 16.36
CA GLU A 255 22.00 6.68 16.37
C GLU A 255 22.04 8.02 15.61
N GLU A 256 21.13 8.26 14.66
CA GLU A 256 21.16 9.41 13.73
C GLU A 256 19.84 10.19 13.69
N ASN A 257 18.76 9.65 14.27
CA ASN A 257 17.42 10.19 14.16
C ASN A 257 16.73 10.34 15.52
N LYS A 258 15.93 11.41 15.64
CA LYS A 258 14.89 11.55 16.65
C LYS A 258 13.55 11.24 16.01
N ILE A 259 12.71 10.45 16.66
CA ILE A 259 11.44 9.98 16.11
C ILE A 259 10.30 10.48 16.99
N ILE A 260 9.33 11.16 16.38
CA ILE A 260 8.06 11.52 17.01
C ILE A 260 7.02 10.48 16.62
N HIS A 261 6.39 9.84 17.61
CA HIS A 261 5.33 8.86 17.40
C HIS A 261 3.98 9.55 17.49
N LEU A 262 3.19 9.47 16.43
CA LEU A 262 1.81 9.94 16.39
C LEU A 262 0.87 8.77 16.09
N LEU A 263 -0.36 8.84 16.60
CA LEU A 263 -1.45 7.92 16.27
C LEU A 263 -2.56 8.71 15.58
N ILE A 264 -2.91 8.31 14.37
CA ILE A 264 -4.11 8.79 13.68
C ILE A 264 -5.24 7.80 13.96
N GLU A 265 -6.38 8.27 14.47
CA GLU A 265 -7.61 7.48 14.60
C GLU A 265 -8.67 8.07 13.66
N ASN A 266 -9.10 7.28 12.68
CA ASN A 266 -10.21 7.66 11.80
C ASN A 266 -11.52 7.11 12.37
N ASN A 267 -12.17 7.91 13.21
CA ASN A 267 -13.49 7.64 13.77
C ASN A 267 -14.64 8.16 12.87
N SER A 268 -14.32 8.64 11.66
CA SER A 268 -15.32 9.07 10.69
C SER A 268 -15.94 7.87 9.97
N ALA A 269 -16.99 8.13 9.19
CA ALA A 269 -17.65 7.10 8.37
C ALA A 269 -17.03 6.97 6.96
N ILE A 270 -15.93 7.68 6.68
CA ILE A 270 -15.33 7.76 5.34
C ILE A 270 -13.83 7.51 5.38
N GLU A 271 -13.28 7.04 4.26
CA GLU A 271 -11.84 7.00 4.07
C GLU A 271 -11.27 8.42 4.03
N THR A 272 -10.20 8.65 4.78
CA THR A 272 -9.53 9.94 4.85
C THR A 272 -8.07 9.84 4.45
N GLU A 273 -7.55 10.95 3.95
CA GLU A 273 -6.11 11.19 3.83
C GLU A 273 -5.76 12.33 4.80
N THR A 274 -4.86 12.05 5.73
CA THR A 274 -4.29 13.04 6.64
C THR A 274 -2.96 13.49 6.07
N VAL A 275 -2.81 14.78 5.83
CA VAL A 275 -1.59 15.37 5.27
C VAL A 275 -0.96 16.25 6.33
N PHE A 276 0.26 15.93 6.73
CA PHE A 276 1.10 16.84 7.51
C PHE A 276 1.92 17.67 6.53
N ASP A 277 1.62 18.97 6.40
CA ASP A 277 2.24 19.83 5.38
C ASP A 277 3.63 20.35 5.75
N SER A 278 3.84 20.54 7.06
CA SER A 278 5.11 20.99 7.61
C SER A 278 5.17 20.66 9.10
N TYR A 279 6.39 20.58 9.62
CA TYR A 279 6.65 20.38 11.03
C TYR A 279 7.24 21.63 11.67
N ARG A 280 6.93 21.85 12.95
CA ARG A 280 7.49 22.93 13.77
C ARG A 280 8.22 22.35 14.97
N ILE A 281 9.55 22.43 14.96
CA ILE A 281 10.42 21.93 16.01
C ILE A 281 11.06 23.12 16.72
N ASN A 282 10.76 23.33 18.01
CA ASN A 282 11.29 24.46 18.78
C ASN A 282 11.14 25.83 18.06
N ASP A 283 9.94 26.13 17.55
CA ASP A 283 9.60 27.31 16.75
C ASP A 283 10.31 27.42 15.37
N LYS A 284 10.99 26.37 14.93
CA LYS A 284 11.61 26.27 13.59
C LYS A 284 10.76 25.42 12.67
N VAL A 285 10.50 25.92 11.47
CA VAL A 285 9.74 25.19 10.45
C VAL A 285 10.69 24.27 9.69
N LEU A 286 10.33 23.00 9.63
CA LEU A 286 10.85 22.00 8.70
C LEU A 286 9.78 21.78 7.64
N GLU A 287 10.09 22.13 6.41
CA GLU A 287 9.22 21.90 5.25
C GLU A 287 9.38 20.44 4.82
N ASP A 288 8.50 19.59 5.32
CA ASP A 288 8.40 18.19 4.94
C ASP A 288 6.93 17.80 4.94
N GLN A 289 6.52 17.02 3.94
CA GLN A 289 5.13 16.70 3.69
C GLN A 289 4.90 15.19 3.69
N ASP A 290 4.02 14.74 4.59
CA ASP A 290 3.66 13.34 4.75
C ASP A 290 2.17 13.11 4.53
N PHE A 291 1.84 11.96 3.93
CA PHE A 291 0.48 11.58 3.55
C PHE A 291 0.12 10.25 4.21
N HIS A 292 -1.01 10.22 4.90
CA HIS A 292 -1.46 9.02 5.61
C HIS A 292 -2.91 8.70 5.28
N HIS A 293 -3.09 7.62 4.54
CA HIS A 293 -4.39 7.04 4.27
C HIS A 293 -4.90 6.28 5.50
N THR A 294 -6.17 6.50 5.87
CA THR A 294 -6.83 5.75 6.95
C THR A 294 -8.25 5.36 6.56
N LEU A 295 -8.61 4.13 6.94
CA LEU A 295 -9.95 3.56 6.71
C LEU A 295 -10.89 3.89 7.88
N PRO A 296 -12.22 3.93 7.67
CA PRO A 296 -13.18 4.10 8.76
C PRO A 296 -12.98 3.11 9.90
N GLY A 297 -12.97 3.61 11.14
CA GLY A 297 -12.81 2.80 12.35
C GLY A 297 -11.39 2.29 12.62
N THR A 298 -10.40 2.72 11.85
CA THR A 298 -9.01 2.26 11.99
C THR A 298 -8.11 3.27 12.70
N ARG A 299 -7.03 2.75 13.27
CA ARG A 299 -5.90 3.49 13.83
C ARG A 299 -4.69 3.32 12.92
N PHE A 300 -3.82 4.31 12.80
CA PHE A 300 -2.58 4.23 12.02
C PHE A 300 -1.43 4.89 12.78
N MET A 301 -0.31 4.20 12.90
CA MET A 301 0.90 4.72 13.56
C MET A 301 1.73 5.52 12.55
N VAL A 302 2.11 6.72 12.94
CA VAL A 302 2.99 7.60 12.17
C VAL A 302 4.29 7.80 12.92
N GLU A 303 5.40 7.58 12.24
CA GLU A 303 6.74 7.88 12.73
C GLU A 303 7.29 9.08 11.95
N VAL A 304 7.34 10.26 12.58
CA VAL A 304 8.02 11.41 11.99
C VAL A 304 9.50 11.30 12.33
N VAL A 305 10.31 10.96 11.33
CA VAL A 305 11.75 10.75 11.47
C VAL A 305 12.48 12.06 11.22
N LEU A 306 13.05 12.63 12.27
CA LEU A 306 13.83 13.86 12.23
C LEU A 306 15.31 13.52 12.28
N SER A 307 15.97 13.56 11.12
CA SER A 307 17.41 13.28 11.06
C SER A 307 18.22 14.43 11.66
N ASP A 308 19.40 14.14 12.19
CA ASP A 308 20.33 15.18 12.68
C ASP A 308 20.64 16.22 11.59
N VAL A 309 20.67 15.81 10.31
CA VAL A 309 20.91 16.71 9.18
C VAL A 309 19.76 17.71 9.03
N ASP A 310 18.50 17.25 9.08
CA ASP A 310 17.33 18.11 8.93
C ASP A 310 17.23 19.09 10.10
N LEU A 311 17.51 18.60 11.32
CA LEU A 311 17.54 19.41 12.53
C LEU A 311 18.65 20.47 12.46
N GLU A 312 19.86 20.12 12.02
CA GLU A 312 20.96 21.07 11.81
C GLU A 312 20.61 22.13 10.75
N GLU A 313 19.95 21.74 9.65
CA GLU A 313 19.55 22.65 8.57
C GLU A 313 18.62 23.77 9.07
N ILE A 314 17.66 23.42 9.93
CA ILE A 314 16.73 24.39 10.51
C ILE A 314 17.28 25.09 11.78
N GLY A 315 18.50 24.73 12.20
CA GLY A 315 19.20 25.32 13.34
C GLY A 315 18.72 24.83 14.70
N VAL A 316 18.23 23.58 14.77
CA VAL A 316 17.87 22.88 16.00
C VAL A 316 19.00 21.91 16.35
N SER A 317 19.81 22.26 17.35
CA SER A 317 20.90 21.41 17.85
C SER A 317 20.67 20.89 19.28
N SER A 318 19.48 21.16 19.83
CA SER A 318 19.10 20.78 21.19
C SER A 318 18.06 19.67 21.21
N ASP A 319 17.61 19.30 22.41
CA ASP A 319 16.42 18.46 22.60
C ASP A 319 15.18 19.11 21.96
N ILE A 320 14.24 18.27 21.54
CA ILE A 320 12.94 18.68 21.02
C ILE A 320 12.05 18.94 22.23
N ILE A 321 11.71 20.20 22.48
CA ILE A 321 10.92 20.64 23.64
C ILE A 321 9.47 20.90 23.21
N THR A 322 9.29 21.41 21.98
CA THR A 322 7.99 21.61 21.37
C THR A 322 7.99 21.01 19.98
N PHE A 323 6.88 20.37 19.63
CA PHE A 323 6.62 19.87 18.30
C PHE A 323 5.26 20.37 17.84
N GLY A 324 5.11 20.54 16.54
CA GLY A 324 3.87 20.97 15.93
C GLY A 324 3.84 20.57 14.47
N PHE A 325 2.65 20.63 13.90
CA PHE A 325 2.43 20.34 12.49
C PHE A 325 1.31 21.23 11.93
N ASP A 326 1.37 21.51 10.63
CA ASP A 326 0.22 21.96 9.86
C ASP A 326 -0.47 20.72 9.28
N VAL A 327 -1.78 20.58 9.46
CA VAL A 327 -2.52 19.40 9.00
C VAL A 327 -3.73 19.77 8.12
N ASP A 328 -3.84 19.05 7.01
CA ASP A 328 -5.03 18.95 6.17
C ASP A 328 -5.68 17.57 6.34
N ILE A 329 -7.01 17.53 6.33
CA ILE A 329 -7.77 16.28 6.28
C ILE A 329 -8.62 16.30 5.02
N LEU A 330 -8.44 15.30 4.17
CA LEU A 330 -9.14 15.18 2.90
C LEU A 330 -9.98 13.90 2.84
N LYS A 331 -11.01 13.91 2.01
CA LYS A 331 -11.65 12.68 1.53
C LYS A 331 -10.73 12.01 0.51
N ASN A 332 -10.29 10.79 0.78
CA ASN A 332 -9.24 10.11 0.00
C ASN A 332 -9.47 10.10 -1.53
N TYR A 333 -10.70 9.86 -2.00
CA TYR A 333 -10.95 9.73 -3.46
C TYR A 333 -11.34 11.02 -4.17
N THR A 334 -12.01 11.94 -3.47
CA THR A 334 -12.45 13.20 -4.09
C THR A 334 -11.45 14.32 -3.86
N MET A 335 -10.52 14.14 -2.92
CA MET A 335 -9.61 15.17 -2.42
C MET A 335 -10.35 16.42 -1.94
N ASP A 336 -11.61 16.25 -1.50
CA ASP A 336 -12.36 17.34 -0.89
C ASP A 336 -11.77 17.60 0.50
N LEU A 337 -11.39 18.85 0.75
CA LEU A 337 -10.93 19.29 2.07
C LEU A 337 -12.08 19.19 3.09
N LEU A 338 -11.79 18.52 4.20
CA LEU A 338 -12.60 18.48 5.42
C LEU A 338 -12.04 19.46 6.45
N VAL A 339 -10.72 19.48 6.58
CA VAL A 339 -9.96 20.44 7.40
C VAL A 339 -8.83 21.00 6.54
N GLU A 340 -8.62 22.31 6.63
CA GLU A 340 -7.61 23.04 5.87
C GLU A 340 -6.68 23.81 6.82
N ASN A 341 -5.38 23.57 6.69
CA ASN A 341 -4.24 24.19 7.34
C ASN A 341 -4.40 24.39 8.85
N ALA A 342 -4.87 23.36 9.54
CA ALA A 342 -4.99 23.44 11.00
C ALA A 342 -3.60 23.39 11.62
N LYS A 343 -3.27 24.41 12.42
CA LYS A 343 -1.99 24.49 13.12
C LYS A 343 -2.10 23.86 14.49
N VAL A 344 -1.24 22.89 14.76
CA VAL A 344 -1.15 22.19 16.05
C VAL A 344 0.24 22.37 16.61
N ASP A 345 0.34 22.74 17.89
CA ASP A 345 1.62 22.86 18.62
C ASP A 345 1.43 22.29 20.02
N PHE A 346 2.37 21.48 20.48
CA PHE A 346 2.31 20.83 21.79
C PHE A 346 3.71 20.61 22.39
N PRO A 347 3.80 20.54 23.74
CA PRO A 347 5.06 20.21 24.41
C PRO A 347 5.40 18.73 24.22
N VAL A 348 6.69 18.47 24.03
CA VAL A 348 7.31 17.14 24.04
C VAL A 348 8.06 17.05 25.37
N ALA A 349 7.42 16.47 26.40
CA ALA A 349 7.93 16.44 27.77
C ALA A 349 8.00 15.02 28.32
#